data_AF-A0A494TDU5-F1
#
_entry.id   AF-A0A494TDU5-F1
#
_cell.length_a   1.000
_cell.length_b   1.000
_cell.length_c   1.000
_cell.angle_alpha   90.00
_cell.angle_beta   90.00
_cell.angle_gamma   90.00
#
_symmetry.space_group_name_H-M   'P 1'
#
loop_
_entity.id
_entity.type
_entity.pdbx_description
1 polymer ?
#
loop_
_entity_poly.entity_id
_entity_poly.type
_entity_poly.pdbx_seq_one_letter_code
_entity_poly.pdbx_strand_id
1 'polypeptide(L)'
;MKINFAAFACAIITTPVMSLAQTAAPTITIPTATIIMYRGSSVMGAALGCPIRYKGQELVELGRGKYAEWSVPAGDYILTNKTASVDVIVAAGQTKYVRCQIKPGFMTGRSDLQIVDEESFVQHRADFEKKDISPLVTASN
;
A
#
# COMPACT_ATOMS: atom_id res chain seq x y z
N MET A 1 -44.87 43.66 -51.88
CA MET A 1 -45.31 43.10 -50.58
C MET A 1 -46.00 41.76 -50.86
N LYS A 2 -45.62 40.68 -50.13
CA LYS A 2 -46.08 39.26 -50.20
C LYS A 2 -45.32 38.41 -51.24
N ILE A 3 -44.19 37.75 -50.89
CA ILE A 3 -43.98 36.43 -50.23
C ILE A 3 -44.68 35.27 -50.97
N ASN A 4 -43.89 34.30 -51.47
CA ASN A 4 -44.14 32.84 -51.49
C ASN A 4 -42.88 32.10 -52.01
N PHE A 5 -42.12 31.43 -51.12
CA PHE A 5 -42.10 29.97 -50.90
C PHE A 5 -41.67 29.13 -52.11
N ALA A 6 -40.41 28.67 -52.11
CA ALA A 6 -40.01 27.43 -52.78
C ALA A 6 -38.84 26.81 -52.00
N ALA A 7 -39.10 25.62 -51.48
CA ALA A 7 -38.22 24.79 -50.68
C ALA A 7 -36.96 24.38 -51.44
N PHE A 8 -35.80 24.48 -50.79
CA PHE A 8 -34.59 23.80 -51.23
C PHE A 8 -34.19 22.78 -50.16
N ALA A 9 -34.44 21.51 -50.47
CA ALA A 9 -34.07 20.37 -49.65
C ALA A 9 -32.54 20.24 -49.60
N CYS A 10 -31.95 20.46 -48.42
CA CYS A 10 -30.54 20.21 -48.17
C CYS A 10 -30.41 18.75 -47.67
N ALA A 11 -29.99 17.86 -48.57
CA ALA A 11 -29.63 16.49 -48.23
C ALA A 11 -28.29 16.50 -47.46
N ILE A 12 -28.35 16.24 -46.15
CA ILE A 12 -27.17 16.15 -45.29
C ILE A 12 -26.67 14.70 -45.34
N ILE A 13 -25.56 14.49 -46.04
CA ILE A 13 -24.89 13.19 -46.15
C ILE A 13 -24.08 12.97 -44.86
N THR A 14 -24.56 12.11 -43.98
CA THR A 14 -23.83 11.67 -42.78
C THR A 14 -22.72 10.70 -43.18
N THR A 15 -21.47 11.13 -43.11
CA THR A 15 -20.31 10.24 -43.17
C THR A 15 -20.03 9.66 -41.78
N PRO A 16 -19.71 8.36 -41.65
CA PRO A 16 -19.26 7.79 -40.40
C PRO A 16 -17.83 8.25 -40.11
N VAL A 17 -17.64 8.87 -38.94
CA VAL A 17 -16.31 9.24 -38.43
C VAL A 17 -15.58 7.95 -38.05
N MET A 18 -14.47 7.66 -38.71
CA MET A 18 -13.59 6.54 -38.37
C MET A 18 -13.01 6.76 -36.97
N SER A 19 -13.35 5.85 -36.05
CA SER A 19 -12.78 5.80 -34.71
C SER A 19 -11.33 5.36 -34.79
N LEU A 20 -10.41 6.19 -34.31
CA LEU A 20 -9.01 5.83 -34.12
C LEU A 20 -8.95 4.79 -33.00
N ALA A 21 -8.60 3.55 -33.35
CA ALA A 21 -8.27 2.53 -32.38
C ALA A 21 -7.07 3.00 -31.55
N GLN A 22 -7.33 3.43 -30.32
CA GLN A 22 -6.32 3.72 -29.32
C GLN A 22 -5.56 2.42 -29.04
N THR A 23 -4.39 2.25 -29.65
CA THR A 23 -3.43 1.22 -29.25
C THR A 23 -2.99 1.56 -27.82
N ALA A 24 -3.59 0.89 -26.84
CA ALA A 24 -3.10 0.93 -25.47
C ALA A 24 -1.66 0.40 -25.47
N ALA A 25 -0.71 1.23 -25.05
CA ALA A 25 0.66 0.80 -24.84
C ALA A 25 0.67 -0.39 -23.85
N PRO A 26 1.55 -1.39 -24.02
CA PRO A 26 1.67 -2.47 -23.06
C PRO A 26 2.09 -1.86 -21.72
N THR A 27 1.18 -1.88 -20.74
CA THR A 27 1.51 -1.56 -19.36
C THR A 27 2.50 -2.63 -18.89
N ILE A 28 3.78 -2.28 -18.81
CA ILE A 28 4.77 -3.14 -18.16
C ILE A 28 4.42 -3.13 -16.68
N THR A 29 3.66 -4.13 -16.24
CA THR A 29 3.40 -4.37 -14.83
C THR A 29 4.72 -4.81 -14.21
N ILE A 30 5.45 -3.88 -13.60
CA ILE A 30 6.61 -4.24 -12.79
C ILE A 30 6.07 -5.08 -11.63
N PRO A 31 6.49 -6.35 -11.49
CA PRO A 31 5.97 -7.21 -10.44
C PRO A 31 6.32 -6.61 -9.07
N THR A 32 5.29 -6.18 -8.35
CA THR A 32 5.43 -5.59 -7.02
C THR A 32 5.60 -6.69 -5.99
N ALA A 33 6.45 -6.43 -5.00
CA ALA A 33 6.49 -7.17 -3.75
C ALA A 33 5.54 -6.53 -2.73
N THR A 34 5.18 -7.29 -1.70
CA THR A 34 4.33 -6.81 -0.61
C THR A 34 5.04 -6.98 0.73
N ILE A 35 5.18 -5.90 1.48
CA ILE A 35 5.64 -5.94 2.87
C ILE A 35 4.43 -5.75 3.77
N ILE A 36 4.09 -6.78 4.53
CA ILE A 36 3.00 -6.76 5.50
C ILE A 36 3.60 -6.51 6.87
N MET A 37 3.22 -5.38 7.47
CA MET A 37 3.68 -4.99 8.80
C MET A 37 2.51 -5.13 9.76
N TYR A 38 2.71 -5.76 10.91
CA TYR A 38 1.62 -5.97 11.84
C TYR A 38 2.05 -5.97 13.30
N ARG A 39 1.11 -5.64 14.19
CA ARG A 39 1.27 -5.79 15.62
C ARG A 39 0.16 -6.70 16.15
N GLY A 40 0.57 -7.80 16.79
CA GLY A 40 -0.36 -8.72 17.43
C GLY A 40 -1.19 -8.07 18.54
N SER A 41 -2.34 -8.68 18.86
CA SER A 41 -3.34 -8.15 19.81
C SER A 41 -2.96 -8.29 21.28
N SER A 42 -1.67 -8.39 21.61
CA SER A 42 -1.20 -8.55 22.99
C SER A 42 -1.65 -7.38 23.87
N VAL A 43 -2.11 -7.70 25.08
CA VAL A 43 -2.49 -6.71 26.11
C VAL A 43 -1.26 -5.92 26.59
N MET A 44 -0.07 -6.51 26.48
CA MET A 44 1.17 -5.89 26.93
C MET A 44 1.53 -4.66 26.08
N GLY A 45 1.66 -3.52 26.75
CA GLY A 45 1.91 -2.24 26.10
C GLY A 45 0.74 -1.77 25.23
N ALA A 46 -0.51 -2.03 25.62
CA ALA A 46 -1.69 -1.62 24.86
C ALA A 46 -1.72 -0.11 24.52
N ALA A 47 -1.18 0.75 25.41
CA ALA A 47 -1.03 2.18 25.20
C ALA A 47 0.20 2.58 24.37
N LEU A 48 1.09 1.63 24.04
CA LEU A 48 2.28 1.87 23.24
C LEU A 48 1.95 1.66 21.76
N GLY A 49 2.25 2.67 20.94
CA GLY A 49 2.26 2.57 19.48
C GLY A 49 3.55 1.93 18.98
N CYS A 50 3.50 1.38 17.77
CA CYS A 50 4.67 0.91 17.05
C CYS A 50 4.84 1.71 15.74
N PRO A 51 5.57 2.83 15.76
CA PRO A 51 5.85 3.60 14.56
C PRO A 51 6.92 2.90 13.74
N ILE A 52 6.55 2.46 12.54
CA ILE A 52 7.46 1.93 11.54
C ILE A 52 7.84 3.05 10.60
N ARG A 53 9.15 3.21 10.38
CA ARG A 53 9.74 4.27 9.59
C ARG A 53 10.61 3.67 8.49
N TYR A 54 10.59 4.32 7.34
CA TYR A 54 11.46 4.02 6.21
C TYR A 54 12.17 5.32 5.79
N LYS A 55 13.50 5.27 5.61
CA LYS A 55 14.32 6.45 5.29
C LYS A 55 14.09 7.66 6.21
N GLY A 56 13.84 7.39 7.50
CA GLY A 56 13.58 8.43 8.51
C GLY A 56 12.16 9.02 8.49
N GLN A 57 11.32 8.66 7.51
CA GLN A 57 9.92 9.07 7.45
C GLN A 57 9.01 8.02 8.07
N GLU A 58 7.94 8.46 8.74
CA GLU A 58 6.92 7.56 9.27
C GLU A 58 6.09 6.95 8.15
N LEU A 59 6.21 5.63 8.02
CA LEU A 59 5.45 4.83 7.07
C LEU A 59 4.08 4.50 7.66
N VAL A 60 4.04 4.01 8.91
CA VAL A 60 2.78 3.70 9.60
C VAL A 60 3.00 3.60 11.10
N GLU A 61 2.03 4.06 11.88
CA GLU A 61 1.98 3.80 13.31
C GLU A 61 0.98 2.68 13.64
N LEU A 62 1.48 1.51 14.03
CA LEU A 62 0.64 0.35 14.34
C LEU A 62 0.22 0.33 15.82
N GLY A 63 -1.09 0.39 16.04
CA GLY A 63 -1.73 0.13 17.34
C GLY A 63 -1.89 -1.37 17.62
N ARG A 64 -2.50 -1.71 18.75
CA ARG A 64 -2.79 -3.12 19.11
C ARG A 64 -3.76 -3.73 18.08
N GLY A 65 -3.42 -4.91 17.56
CA GLY A 65 -4.28 -5.62 16.61
C GLY A 65 -4.44 -4.85 15.30
N LYS A 66 -3.38 -4.18 14.83
CA LYS A 66 -3.40 -3.45 13.56
C LYS A 66 -2.33 -3.98 12.63
N TYR A 67 -2.61 -3.92 11.34
CA TYR A 67 -1.66 -4.27 10.29
C TYR A 67 -1.72 -3.27 9.13
N ALA A 68 -0.66 -3.21 8.34
CA ALA A 68 -0.59 -2.39 7.14
C ALA A 68 0.11 -3.18 6.03
N GLU A 69 -0.31 -2.93 4.80
CA GLU A 69 0.24 -3.56 3.60
C GLU A 69 0.94 -2.47 2.79
N TRP A 70 2.19 -2.73 2.41
CA TRP A 70 2.98 -1.83 1.60
C TRP A 70 3.47 -2.54 0.34
N SER A 71 2.90 -2.16 -0.81
CA SER A 71 3.34 -2.63 -2.11
C SER A 71 4.56 -1.84 -2.56
N VAL A 72 5.65 -2.54 -2.86
CA VAL A 72 6.95 -1.95 -3.19
C VAL A 72 7.62 -2.70 -4.34
N PRO A 73 8.53 -2.08 -5.10
CA PRO A 73 9.40 -2.81 -6.02
C PRO A 73 10.26 -3.85 -5.30
N ALA A 74 10.78 -4.84 -6.04
CA ALA A 74 11.81 -5.74 -5.49
C ALA A 74 13.05 -4.94 -5.07
N GLY A 75 13.65 -5.30 -3.92
CA GLY A 75 14.80 -4.60 -3.37
C GLY A 75 14.94 -4.74 -1.86
N ASP A 76 15.78 -3.89 -1.29
CA ASP A 76 16.16 -3.90 0.12
C ASP A 76 15.51 -2.73 0.86
N TYR A 77 14.79 -3.04 1.94
CA TYR A 77 14.04 -2.07 2.73
C TYR A 77 14.46 -2.12 4.19
N ILE A 78 15.16 -1.09 4.66
CA ILE A 78 15.53 -0.95 6.06
C ILE A 78 14.37 -0.28 6.81
N LEU A 79 13.63 -1.08 7.57
CA LEU A 79 12.55 -0.61 8.41
C LEU A 79 13.06 -0.35 9.82
N THR A 80 12.73 0.83 10.34
CA THR A 80 13.20 1.28 11.66
C THR A 80 12.03 1.63 12.55
N ASN A 81 12.23 1.49 13.85
CA ASN A 81 11.40 2.06 14.89
C ASN A 81 12.35 2.77 15.89
N LYS A 82 11.79 3.37 16.94
CA LYS A 82 12.49 4.02 18.05
C LYS A 82 13.61 3.18 18.66
N THR A 83 13.49 1.85 18.66
CA THR A 83 14.38 0.95 19.40
C THR A 83 14.95 -0.21 18.59
N ALA A 84 14.52 -0.42 17.34
CA ALA A 84 14.91 -1.56 16.52
C ALA A 84 14.99 -1.19 15.04
N SER A 85 15.81 -1.92 14.29
CA SER A 85 15.95 -1.83 12.84
C SER A 85 15.97 -3.24 12.26
N VAL A 86 15.36 -3.42 11.09
CA VAL A 86 15.35 -4.71 10.40
C VAL A 86 15.46 -4.51 8.89
N ASP A 87 16.28 -5.36 8.26
CA ASP A 87 16.56 -5.31 6.83
C ASP A 87 15.64 -6.30 6.11
N VAL A 88 14.72 -5.78 5.31
CA VAL A 88 13.70 -6.57 4.62
C VAL A 88 14.03 -6.63 3.14
N ILE A 89 14.56 -7.78 2.71
CA ILE A 89 14.86 -8.06 1.31
C ILE A 89 13.65 -8.75 0.67
N VAL A 90 13.10 -8.15 -0.39
CA VAL A 90 11.94 -8.66 -1.12
C VAL A 90 12.27 -8.90 -2.59
N ALA A 91 11.95 -10.08 -3.09
CA ALA A 91 11.93 -10.37 -4.52
C ALA A 91 10.58 -9.99 -5.14
N ALA A 92 10.53 -9.88 -6.47
CA ALA A 92 9.32 -9.52 -7.18
C ALA A 92 8.21 -10.58 -6.99
N GLY A 93 6.99 -10.15 -6.66
CA GLY A 93 5.87 -11.05 -6.33
C GLY A 93 5.99 -11.74 -4.96
N GLN A 94 7.03 -11.42 -4.17
CA GLN A 94 7.18 -11.98 -2.83
C GLN A 94 6.42 -11.15 -1.80
N THR A 95 5.86 -11.85 -0.81
CA THR A 95 5.33 -11.22 0.40
C THR A 95 6.28 -11.46 1.58
N LYS A 96 6.61 -10.40 2.31
CA LYS A 96 7.37 -10.49 3.57
C LYS A 96 6.52 -9.98 4.72
N TYR A 97 6.69 -10.61 5.88
CA TYR A 97 5.94 -10.30 7.08
C TYR A 97 6.88 -9.73 8.13
N VAL A 98 6.56 -8.53 8.63
CA VAL A 98 7.32 -7.82 9.65
C VAL A 98 6.41 -7.63 10.86
N ARG A 99 6.72 -8.38 11.92
CA ARG A 99 6.00 -8.28 13.19
C ARG A 99 6.65 -7.23 14.06
N CYS A 100 5.83 -6.31 14.54
CA CYS A 100 6.18 -5.47 15.67
C CYS A 100 5.71 -6.12 16.98
N GLN A 101 6.66 -6.45 17.85
CA GLN A 101 6.39 -7.03 19.16
C GLN A 101 6.81 -6.07 20.27
N ILE A 102 5.91 -5.82 21.23
CA ILE A 102 6.28 -5.13 22.46
C ILE A 102 6.91 -6.16 23.40
N LYS A 103 8.20 -6.04 23.67
CA LYS A 103 8.91 -6.85 24.67
C LYS A 103 8.90 -6.14 26.02
N PRO A 104 8.74 -6.87 27.13
CA PRO A 104 8.85 -6.28 28.47
C PRO A 104 10.29 -5.80 28.66
N GLY A 105 10.45 -4.52 29.01
CA GLY A 105 11.74 -3.93 29.38
C GLY A 105 11.87 -3.80 30.89
N PHE A 106 13.03 -3.36 31.36
CA PHE A 106 13.36 -3.20 32.79
C PHE A 106 12.46 -2.17 33.52
N MET A 107 11.87 -1.21 32.79
CA MET A 107 10.95 -0.19 33.36
C MET A 107 9.72 0.08 32.46
N THR A 108 9.89 0.09 31.12
CA THR A 108 8.79 0.28 30.15
C THR A 108 8.92 -0.72 29.00
N GLY A 109 7.80 -1.18 28.45
CA GLY A 109 7.80 -2.04 27.26
C GLY A 109 8.51 -1.37 26.07
N ARG A 110 9.25 -2.15 25.28
CA ARG A 110 10.00 -1.68 24.10
C ARG A 110 9.48 -2.34 22.83
N SER A 111 9.40 -1.58 21.74
CA SER A 111 9.05 -2.12 20.42
C SER A 111 10.24 -2.84 19.79
N ASP A 112 9.99 -4.02 19.25
CA ASP A 112 10.97 -4.79 18.51
C ASP A 112 10.41 -5.14 17.14
N LEU A 113 11.25 -5.13 16.11
CA LEU A 113 10.86 -5.47 14.74
C LEU A 113 11.50 -6.80 14.36
N GLN A 114 10.68 -7.74 13.89
CA GLN A 114 11.13 -9.09 13.55
C GLN A 114 10.52 -9.52 12.22
N ILE A 115 11.33 -10.14 11.35
CA ILE A 115 10.82 -10.84 10.18
C ILE A 115 10.25 -12.17 10.64
N VAL A 116 9.05 -12.47 10.19
CA VAL A 116 8.31 -13.69 10.54
C VAL A 116 7.79 -14.37 9.29
N ASP A 117 7.26 -15.58 9.47
CA ASP A 117 6.57 -16.31 8.42
C ASP A 117 5.13 -15.83 8.21
N GLU A 118 4.55 -16.28 7.09
CA GLU A 118 3.16 -16.03 6.74
C GLU A 118 2.19 -16.63 7.75
N GLU A 119 2.50 -17.81 8.26
CA GLU A 119 1.63 -18.55 9.19
C GLU A 119 1.36 -17.72 10.45
N SER A 120 2.40 -17.08 11.02
CA SER A 120 2.28 -16.19 12.18
C SER A 120 1.34 -15.01 11.96
N PHE A 121 1.14 -14.58 10.71
CA PHE A 121 0.22 -13.52 10.34
C PHE A 121 -1.19 -14.07 10.05
N VAL A 122 -1.30 -15.09 9.20
CA VAL A 122 -2.58 -15.62 8.72
C VAL A 122 -3.45 -16.14 9.86
N GLN A 123 -2.84 -16.82 10.85
CA GLN A 123 -3.56 -17.34 12.02
C GLN A 123 -4.35 -16.25 12.79
N HIS A 124 -3.89 -15.01 12.76
CA HIS A 124 -4.46 -13.90 13.54
C HIS A 124 -4.98 -12.75 12.66
N ARG A 125 -4.97 -12.93 11.34
CA ARG A 125 -5.33 -11.86 10.39
C ARG A 125 -6.74 -11.32 10.61
N ALA A 126 -7.69 -12.19 10.97
CA ALA A 126 -9.08 -11.81 11.22
C ALA A 126 -9.23 -10.88 12.44
N ASP A 127 -8.26 -10.90 13.36
CA ASP A 127 -8.25 -10.05 14.55
C ASP A 127 -7.58 -8.70 14.30
N PHE A 128 -7.06 -8.47 13.10
CA PHE A 128 -6.30 -7.27 12.78
C PHE A 128 -7.09 -6.27 11.95
N GLU A 129 -7.07 -5.02 12.38
CA GLU A 129 -7.59 -3.88 11.64
C GLU A 129 -6.53 -3.40 10.63
N LYS A 130 -6.91 -3.28 9.35
CA LYS A 130 -6.03 -2.71 8.32
C LYS A 130 -5.89 -1.21 8.55
N LYS A 131 -4.65 -0.73 8.54
CA LYS A 131 -4.29 0.69 8.58
C LYS A 131 -3.59 1.06 7.28
N ASP A 132 -3.93 2.25 6.78
CA ASP A 132 -3.28 2.80 5.60
C ASP A 132 -1.87 3.28 5.93
N ILE A 133 -0.99 3.10 4.96
CA ILE A 133 0.37 3.64 5.00
C ILE A 133 0.38 5.12 4.64
N SER A 134 1.35 5.84 5.17
CA SER A 134 1.54 7.27 4.93
C SER A 134 1.76 7.54 3.43
N PRO A 135 0.98 8.46 2.83
CA PRO A 135 1.10 8.78 1.41
C PRO A 135 2.46 9.39 1.06
N LEU A 136 3.14 9.98 2.05
CA LEU A 136 4.46 10.58 1.89
C LEU A 136 5.51 9.54 1.50
N VAL A 137 5.41 8.34 2.07
CA VAL A 137 6.36 7.26 1.78
C VAL A 137 6.00 6.56 0.47
N THR A 138 4.70 6.39 0.17
CA THR A 138 4.29 5.78 -1.10
C THR A 138 4.58 6.66 -2.31
N ALA A 139 4.53 7.99 -2.16
CA ALA A 139 4.87 8.92 -3.24
C ALA A 139 6.38 9.03 -3.50
N SER A 140 7.21 8.52 -2.58
CA SER A 140 8.68 8.60 -2.64
C SER A 140 9.34 7.31 -3.14
N ASN A 141 8.58 6.33 -3.61
CA ASN A 141 9.08 5.06 -4.20
C ASN A 141 8.71 4.93 -5.67
#